data_AF-A0A3Q3XPX4-F1
#
_entry.id   AF-A0A3Q3XPX4-F1
#
_cell.length_a   1.000
_cell.length_b   1.000
_cell.length_c   1.000
_cell.angle_alpha   90.00
_cell.angle_beta   90.00
_cell.angle_gamma   90.00
#
_symmetry.space_group_name_H-M   'P 1'
#
loop_
_entity.id
_entity.type
_entity.pdbx_description
1 polymer ?
#
loop_
_entity_poly.entity_id
_entity_poly.type
_entity_poly.pdbx_seq_one_letter_code
_entity_poly.pdbx_strand_id
1 'polypeptide(L)'
;LICFDVQIVLNKTFPSNGEYLFHAQFKDVGEADLKAMDRHISELSAEAQSLTQSCRQLDAELKELSSSLTTEEMVSEIEELRGECAGYRARLEKIKSATNHVTPEEKDKVYKERDVYVKEWRKRKRLASDMINTVLEGYPKSKREFLDEVGVETDEDCKVVVPST
;
A
#
# COMPACT_ATOMS: atom_id res chain seq x y z
N LEU A 1 16.56 58.05 25.01
CA LEU A 1 17.59 58.96 25.56
C LEU A 1 18.83 59.01 24.67
N ILE A 2 19.46 57.88 24.32
CA ILE A 2 20.70 57.84 23.51
C ILE A 2 20.58 58.54 22.15
N CYS A 3 19.47 58.37 21.41
CA CYS A 3 19.28 59.09 20.14
C CYS A 3 19.03 60.60 20.30
N PHE A 4 18.51 61.06 21.44
CA PHE A 4 18.27 62.48 21.68
C PHE A 4 19.56 63.21 22.08
N ASP A 5 20.43 62.55 22.85
CA ASP A 5 21.74 63.11 23.22
C ASP A 5 22.66 63.23 22.00
N VAL A 6 22.64 62.25 21.08
CA VAL A 6 23.42 62.31 19.83
C VAL A 6 22.93 63.45 18.92
N GLN A 7 21.61 63.63 18.80
CA GLN A 7 21.01 64.69 17.97
C GLN A 7 21.30 66.11 18.51
N ILE A 8 21.31 66.29 19.83
CA ILE A 8 21.57 67.59 20.48
C ILE A 8 23.05 67.97 20.38
N VAL A 9 23.98 67.01 20.51
CA VAL A 9 25.41 67.26 20.39
C VAL A 9 25.79 67.64 18.95
N LEU A 10 25.19 66.99 17.95
CA LEU A 10 25.40 67.30 16.52
C LEU A 10 24.91 68.71 16.13
N ASN A 11 23.77 69.15 16.66
CA ASN A 11 23.15 70.42 16.25
C ASN A 11 23.78 71.65 16.92
N LYS A 12 24.49 71.47 18.04
CA LYS A 12 25.26 72.55 18.70
C LYS A 12 26.65 72.77 18.11
N THR A 13 27.17 71.81 17.34
CA THR A 13 28.56 71.84 16.85
C THR A 13 28.72 72.32 15.39
N PHE A 14 27.65 72.45 14.59
CA PHE A 14 27.78 72.78 13.15
C PHE A 14 26.65 73.67 12.60
N PRO A 15 26.91 74.93 12.16
CA PRO A 15 25.99 75.69 11.33
C PRO A 15 26.09 75.28 9.85
N SER A 16 25.07 75.66 9.09
CA SER A 16 24.50 74.98 7.91
C SER A 16 25.38 74.69 6.67
N ASN A 17 26.68 74.95 6.65
CA ASN A 17 27.51 74.72 5.46
C ASN A 17 28.94 74.28 5.84
N GLY A 18 29.25 73.00 5.64
CA GLY A 18 30.61 72.48 5.69
C GLY A 18 30.64 70.97 5.87
N GLU A 19 31.25 70.27 4.91
CA GLU A 19 31.62 68.86 5.06
C GLU A 19 32.69 68.78 6.15
N TYR A 20 32.36 68.15 7.29
CA TYR A 20 33.31 67.93 8.38
C TYR A 20 33.39 66.44 8.72
N LEU A 21 34.56 65.86 8.45
CA LEU A 21 34.92 64.51 8.90
C LEU A 21 34.97 64.44 10.43
N PHE A 22 34.33 63.41 10.98
CA PHE A 22 34.17 63.12 12.40
C PHE A 22 35.47 62.60 13.02
N HIS A 23 36.49 63.46 13.18
CA HIS A 23 37.83 63.01 13.59
C HIS A 23 38.16 63.17 15.10
N ALA A 24 37.34 63.84 15.91
CA ALA A 24 37.82 64.36 17.20
C ALA A 24 37.23 63.71 18.48
N GLN A 25 36.60 62.54 18.42
CA GLN A 25 36.04 61.88 19.63
C GLN A 25 36.54 60.45 19.89
N PHE A 26 37.48 59.94 19.09
CA PHE A 26 38.08 58.63 19.36
C PHE A 26 39.35 58.81 20.18
N LYS A 27 39.50 58.03 21.25
CA LYS A 27 40.79 57.91 21.96
C LYS A 27 41.85 57.47 20.95
N ASP A 28 43.03 58.08 20.99
CA ASP A 28 44.19 57.54 20.27
C ASP A 28 44.47 56.14 20.80
N VAL A 29 44.15 55.14 19.99
CA VAL A 29 44.43 53.73 20.25
C VAL A 29 45.86 53.47 19.79
N GLY A 30 46.73 53.05 20.70
CA GLY A 30 48.11 52.74 20.33
C GLY A 30 48.18 51.60 19.31
N GLU A 31 49.22 51.58 18.48
CA GLU A 31 49.41 50.53 17.46
C GLU A 31 49.36 49.11 18.04
N ALA A 32 49.78 48.94 19.30
CA ALA A 32 49.71 47.68 20.03
C ALA A 32 48.26 47.25 20.33
N ASP A 33 47.39 48.20 20.71
CA ASP A 33 45.98 47.93 21.02
C ASP A 33 45.19 47.63 19.75
N LEU A 34 45.49 48.33 18.64
CA LEU A 34 44.92 48.02 17.31
C LEU A 34 45.30 46.60 16.87
N LYS A 35 46.58 46.22 16.97
CA LYS A 35 47.03 44.85 16.67
C LYS A 35 46.38 43.79 17.56
N ALA A 36 46.14 44.11 18.83
CA ALA A 36 45.43 43.22 19.74
C ALA A 36 43.94 43.04 19.34
N MET A 37 43.27 44.13 18.94
CA MET A 37 41.90 44.06 18.44
C MET A 37 41.80 43.30 17.11
N ASP A 38 42.71 43.55 16.16
CA ASP A 38 42.75 42.82 14.88
C ASP A 38 42.99 41.31 15.08
N ARG A 39 43.85 40.97 16.05
CA ARG A 39 44.06 39.58 16.45
C ARG A 39 42.78 38.97 17.02
N HIS A 40 42.10 39.68 17.91
CA HIS A 40 40.85 39.21 18.52
C HIS A 40 39.71 39.08 17.49
N ILE A 41 39.62 40.01 16.54
CA ILE A 41 38.69 39.92 15.40
C ILE A 41 39.00 38.68 14.55
N SER A 42 40.28 38.43 14.29
CA SER A 42 40.72 37.26 13.51
C SER A 42 40.41 35.94 14.23
N GLU A 43 40.67 35.87 15.53
CA GLU A 43 40.37 34.71 16.39
C GLU A 43 38.85 34.44 16.43
N LEU A 44 38.04 35.46 16.73
CA LEU A 44 36.58 35.34 16.75
C LEU A 44 36.00 35.01 15.37
N SER A 45 36.57 35.55 14.29
CA SER A 45 36.12 35.23 12.93
C SER A 45 36.41 33.79 12.57
N ALA A 46 37.57 33.25 12.98
CA ALA A 46 37.93 31.86 12.78
C ALA A 46 37.00 30.92 13.59
N GLU A 47 36.70 31.27 14.84
CA GLU A 47 35.76 30.53 15.68
C GLU A 47 34.35 30.53 15.07
N ALA A 48 33.86 31.69 14.63
CA ALA A 48 32.55 31.81 13.99
C ALA A 48 32.47 30.97 12.70
N GLN A 49 33.54 30.94 11.90
CA GLN A 49 33.62 30.09 10.71
C GLN A 49 33.59 28.60 11.06
N SER A 50 34.35 28.19 12.06
CA SER A 50 34.39 26.80 12.53
C SER A 50 33.02 26.34 13.05
N LEU A 51 32.37 27.17 13.88
CA LEU A 51 31.06 26.87 14.43
C LEU A 51 29.99 26.80 13.33
N THR A 52 30.03 27.72 12.37
CA THR A 52 29.13 27.70 11.20
C THR A 52 29.30 26.43 10.37
N GLN A 53 30.54 25.97 10.18
CA GLN A 53 30.80 24.72 9.47
C GLN A 53 30.27 23.50 10.24
N SER A 54 30.45 23.47 11.56
CA SER A 54 29.92 22.41 12.42
C SER A 54 28.40 22.37 12.40
N CYS A 55 27.73 23.52 12.49
CA CYS A 55 26.27 23.60 12.36
C CYS A 55 25.78 23.03 11.02
N ARG A 56 26.44 23.39 9.91
CA ARG A 56 26.08 22.85 8.58
C ARG A 56 26.25 21.34 8.48
N GLN A 57 27.26 20.77 9.13
CA GLN A 57 27.47 19.33 9.17
C GLN A 57 26.37 18.64 9.98
N LEU A 58 26.06 19.15 11.17
CA LEU A 58 24.97 18.63 12.01
C LEU A 58 23.60 18.74 11.33
N ASP A 59 23.34 19.84 10.62
CA ASP A 59 22.11 20.01 9.83
C ASP A 59 22.02 18.98 8.68
N ALA A 60 23.15 18.67 8.03
CA ALA A 60 23.19 17.66 6.99
C ALA A 60 22.93 16.25 7.55
N GLU A 61 23.55 15.90 8.67
CA GLU A 61 23.33 14.62 9.38
C GLU A 61 21.88 14.50 9.87
N LEU A 62 21.32 15.57 10.45
CA LEU A 62 19.93 15.59 10.89
C LEU A 62 18.97 15.41 9.70
N LYS A 63 19.24 16.06 8.57
CA LYS A 63 18.45 15.90 7.34
C LYS A 63 18.54 14.48 6.78
N GLU A 64 19.73 13.87 6.78
CA GLU A 64 19.91 12.48 6.36
C GLU A 64 19.11 11.53 7.26
N LEU A 65 19.25 11.67 8.58
CA LEU A 65 18.56 10.82 9.56
C LEU A 65 17.03 11.01 9.53
N SER A 66 16.54 12.23 9.32
CA SER A 66 15.10 12.52 9.20
C SER A 66 14.51 12.21 7.83
N SER A 67 15.34 12.08 6.79
CA SER A 67 14.90 11.61 5.47
C SER A 67 14.72 10.09 5.41
N SER A 68 15.29 9.37 6.39
CA SER A 68 14.95 7.98 6.66
C SER A 68 13.71 7.90 7.55
N LEU A 69 12.86 6.90 7.31
CA LEU A 69 11.63 6.67 8.08
C LEU A 69 11.95 6.79 9.59
N THR A 70 11.24 7.65 10.30
CA THR A 70 11.52 7.85 11.72
C THR A 70 11.31 6.54 12.47
N THR A 71 12.04 6.34 13.58
CA THR A 71 11.91 5.10 14.37
C THR A 71 10.46 4.83 14.79
N GLU A 72 9.67 5.89 15.01
CA GLU A 72 8.25 5.79 15.35
C GLU A 72 7.40 5.29 14.17
N GLU A 73 7.60 5.82 12.97
CA GLU A 73 6.93 5.35 11.76
C GLU A 73 7.30 3.89 11.44
N MET A 74 8.57 3.49 11.64
CA MET A 74 8.99 2.10 11.49
C MET A 74 8.29 1.17 12.47
N VAL A 75 8.13 1.59 13.73
CA VAL A 75 7.42 0.79 14.75
C VAL A 75 5.95 0.63 14.38
N SER A 76 5.29 1.70 13.93
CA SER A 76 3.90 1.65 13.46
C SER A 76 3.72 0.68 12.29
N GLU A 77 4.59 0.77 11.27
CA GLU A 77 4.57 -0.13 10.11
C GLU A 77 4.77 -1.59 10.51
N ILE A 78 5.69 -1.85 11.45
CA ILE A 78 5.92 -3.21 11.97
C ILE A 78 4.69 -3.74 12.69
N GLU A 79 4.00 -2.93 13.48
CA GLU A 79 2.77 -3.33 14.16
C GLU A 79 1.65 -3.63 13.18
N GLU A 80 1.46 -2.79 12.15
CA GLU A 80 0.48 -3.01 11.10
C GLU A 80 0.74 -4.32 10.33
N LEU A 81 1.96 -4.51 9.83
CA LEU A 81 2.35 -5.71 9.11
C LEU A 81 2.21 -6.99 9.95
N ARG A 82 2.50 -6.90 11.26
CA ARG A 82 2.28 -8.02 12.19
C ARG A 82 0.79 -8.33 12.34
N GLY A 83 -0.05 -7.31 12.43
CA GLY A 83 -1.52 -7.44 12.47
C GLY A 83 -2.06 -8.12 11.21
N GLU A 84 -1.63 -7.67 10.03
CA GLU A 84 -2.00 -8.29 8.76
C GLU A 84 -1.56 -9.75 8.68
N CYS A 85 -0.30 -10.03 9.03
CA CYS A 85 0.23 -11.40 9.05
C CYS A 85 -0.59 -12.32 9.97
N ALA A 86 -0.99 -11.83 11.14
CA ALA A 86 -1.86 -12.58 12.05
C ALA A 86 -3.24 -12.83 11.43
N GLY A 87 -3.82 -11.82 10.77
CA GLY A 87 -5.09 -11.94 10.04
C GLY A 87 -5.02 -12.98 8.90
N TYR A 88 -3.98 -12.93 8.08
CA TYR A 88 -3.78 -13.91 7.00
C TYR A 88 -3.61 -15.33 7.53
N ARG A 89 -2.84 -15.52 8.61
CA ARG A 89 -2.69 -16.83 9.26
C ARG A 89 -4.03 -17.34 9.79
N ALA A 90 -4.81 -16.51 10.47
CA ALA A 90 -6.12 -16.92 10.98
C ALA A 90 -7.09 -17.31 9.84
N ARG A 91 -7.08 -16.57 8.72
CA ARG A 91 -7.86 -16.91 7.53
C ARG A 91 -7.39 -18.22 6.90
N LEU A 92 -6.08 -18.43 6.80
CA LEU A 92 -5.50 -19.66 6.27
C LEU A 92 -5.88 -20.89 7.13
N GLU A 93 -5.78 -20.77 8.45
CA GLU A 93 -6.19 -21.84 9.37
C GLU A 93 -7.67 -22.14 9.26
N LYS A 94 -8.54 -21.13 9.13
CA LYS A 94 -9.97 -21.35 8.86
C LYS A 94 -10.19 -22.13 7.56
N ILE A 95 -9.50 -21.76 6.48
CA ILE A 95 -9.61 -22.45 5.18
C ILE A 95 -9.11 -23.90 5.27
N LYS A 96 -7.99 -24.16 5.96
CA LYS A 96 -7.44 -25.51 6.15
C LYS A 96 -8.31 -26.39 7.07
N SER A 97 -8.88 -25.79 8.11
CA SER A 97 -9.75 -26.48 9.07
C SER A 97 -11.15 -26.76 8.50
N ALA A 98 -11.56 -26.04 7.45
CA ALA A 98 -12.83 -26.28 6.79
C ALA A 98 -12.79 -27.66 6.12
N THR A 99 -13.64 -28.56 6.62
CA THR A 99 -13.76 -29.98 6.25
C THR A 99 -14.06 -30.27 4.76
N ASN A 100 -14.22 -29.24 3.92
CA ASN A 100 -14.48 -29.37 2.49
C ASN A 100 -13.20 -29.40 1.65
N HIS A 101 -12.16 -30.11 2.10
CA HIS A 101 -11.02 -30.43 1.24
C HIS A 101 -11.40 -31.56 0.29
N VAL A 102 -12.02 -31.20 -0.83
CA VAL A 102 -12.05 -32.08 -2.00
C VAL A 102 -10.67 -32.01 -2.63
N THR A 103 -9.91 -33.10 -2.55
CA THR A 103 -8.61 -33.18 -3.22
C THR A 103 -8.80 -33.05 -4.74
N PRO A 104 -7.81 -32.51 -5.48
CA PRO A 104 -7.86 -32.51 -6.95
C PRO A 104 -8.15 -33.90 -7.52
N GLU A 105 -7.62 -34.94 -6.90
CA GLU A 105 -7.80 -36.34 -7.28
C GLU A 105 -9.24 -36.82 -7.09
N GLU A 106 -9.87 -36.51 -5.95
CA GLU A 106 -11.28 -36.82 -5.70
C GLU A 106 -12.20 -36.05 -6.64
N LYS A 107 -11.90 -34.76 -6.88
CA LYS A 107 -12.61 -33.93 -7.85
C LYS A 107 -12.58 -34.59 -9.24
N ASP A 108 -11.39 -34.93 -9.72
CA ASP A 108 -11.21 -35.55 -11.04
C ASP A 108 -11.90 -36.91 -11.15
N LYS A 109 -11.88 -37.70 -10.07
CA LYS A 109 -12.61 -38.97 -10.01
C LYS A 109 -14.12 -38.75 -10.17
N VAL A 110 -14.70 -37.79 -9.44
CA VAL A 110 -16.13 -37.45 -9.53
C VAL A 110 -16.50 -37.00 -10.94
N TYR A 111 -15.67 -36.17 -11.59
CA TYR A 111 -15.93 -35.76 -12.98
C TYR A 111 -15.88 -36.94 -13.96
N LYS A 112 -14.89 -37.83 -13.82
CA LYS A 112 -14.79 -39.04 -14.67
C LYS A 112 -15.99 -39.97 -14.46
N GLU A 113 -16.43 -40.16 -13.22
CA GLU A 113 -17.61 -40.96 -12.90
C GLU A 113 -18.87 -40.33 -13.49
N ARG A 114 -19.06 -39.01 -13.33
CA ARG A 114 -20.15 -38.27 -13.98
C ARG A 114 -20.16 -38.50 -15.48
N ASP A 115 -19.01 -38.41 -16.14
CA ASP A 115 -18.90 -38.62 -17.60
C ASP A 115 -19.36 -40.02 -18.01
N VAL A 116 -18.95 -41.03 -17.26
CA VAL A 116 -19.37 -42.42 -17.51
C VAL A 116 -20.87 -42.57 -17.32
N TYR A 117 -21.43 -42.06 -16.22
CA TYR A 117 -22.87 -42.18 -15.94
C TYR A 117 -23.72 -41.41 -16.95
N VAL A 118 -23.31 -40.22 -17.37
CA VAL A 118 -24.02 -39.44 -18.40
C VAL A 118 -23.96 -40.13 -19.76
N LYS A 119 -22.82 -40.73 -20.12
CA LYS A 119 -22.69 -41.52 -21.37
C LYS A 119 -23.63 -42.73 -21.36
N GLU A 120 -23.62 -43.48 -20.27
CA GLU A 120 -24.47 -44.67 -20.12
C GLU A 120 -25.96 -44.31 -20.07
N TRP A 121 -26.34 -43.22 -19.42
CA TRP A 121 -27.72 -42.70 -19.45
C TRP A 121 -28.15 -42.39 -20.89
N ARG A 122 -27.36 -41.60 -21.64
CA ARG A 122 -27.67 -41.27 -23.04
C ARG A 122 -27.79 -42.52 -23.91
N LYS A 123 -26.89 -43.50 -23.73
CA LYS A 123 -26.91 -44.77 -24.46
C LYS A 123 -28.16 -45.58 -24.16
N ARG A 124 -28.50 -45.77 -22.88
CA ARG A 124 -29.68 -46.53 -22.46
C ARG A 124 -30.98 -45.86 -22.88
N LYS A 125 -31.08 -44.52 -22.73
CA LYS A 125 -32.25 -43.76 -23.20
C LYS A 125 -32.47 -43.93 -24.70
N ARG A 126 -31.39 -43.89 -25.49
CA ARG A 126 -31.47 -44.12 -26.95
C ARG A 126 -31.96 -45.52 -27.26
N LEU A 127 -31.31 -46.56 -26.70
CA LEU A 127 -31.69 -47.95 -26.96
C LEU A 127 -33.15 -48.25 -26.56
N ALA A 128 -33.57 -47.79 -25.38
CA ALA A 128 -34.96 -47.95 -24.94
C ALA A 128 -35.94 -47.22 -25.88
N SER A 129 -35.60 -45.99 -26.31
CA SER A 129 -36.41 -45.23 -27.26
C SER A 129 -36.52 -45.94 -28.62
N ASP A 130 -35.41 -46.49 -29.12
CA ASP A 130 -35.37 -47.23 -30.39
C ASP A 130 -36.27 -48.48 -30.30
N MET A 131 -36.15 -49.25 -29.20
CA MET A 131 -37.01 -50.41 -28.95
C MET A 131 -38.49 -50.04 -28.87
N ILE A 132 -38.84 -48.97 -28.14
CA ILE A 132 -40.21 -48.46 -28.06
C ILE A 132 -40.71 -48.08 -29.45
N ASN A 133 -39.91 -47.38 -30.25
CA ASN A 133 -40.30 -46.97 -31.59
C ASN A 133 -40.54 -48.18 -32.51
N THR A 134 -39.69 -49.21 -32.46
CA THR A 134 -39.89 -50.46 -33.22
C THR A 134 -41.18 -51.18 -32.83
N VAL A 135 -41.52 -51.23 -31.54
CA VAL A 135 -42.80 -51.83 -31.10
C VAL A 135 -43.99 -51.01 -31.61
N LEU A 136 -43.87 -49.69 -31.61
CA LEU A 136 -44.93 -48.78 -32.06
C LEU A 136 -45.22 -48.85 -33.56
N GLU A 137 -44.29 -49.34 -34.39
CA GLU A 137 -44.52 -49.54 -35.84
C GLU A 137 -45.67 -50.50 -36.13
N GLY A 138 -45.96 -51.43 -35.22
CA GLY A 138 -47.07 -52.39 -35.33
C GLY A 138 -48.20 -52.17 -34.32
N TYR A 139 -48.15 -51.11 -33.51
CA TYR A 139 -49.05 -50.93 -32.38
C TYR A 139 -50.26 -50.05 -32.75
N PRO A 140 -51.50 -50.47 -32.46
CA PRO A 140 -52.70 -49.78 -32.92
C PRO A 140 -53.06 -48.51 -32.13
N LYS A 141 -52.41 -48.22 -30.99
CA LYS A 141 -52.71 -47.06 -30.13
C LYS A 141 -51.53 -46.09 -30.04
N SER A 142 -51.71 -44.99 -29.30
CA SER A 142 -50.69 -43.95 -29.16
C SER A 142 -49.50 -44.40 -28.29
N LYS A 143 -48.35 -43.73 -28.48
CA LYS A 143 -47.14 -43.96 -27.68
C LYS A 143 -47.39 -43.80 -26.17
N ARG A 144 -48.20 -42.83 -25.78
CA ARG A 144 -48.50 -42.57 -24.37
C ARG A 144 -49.27 -43.73 -23.74
N GLU A 145 -50.33 -44.18 -24.40
CA GLU A 145 -51.11 -45.33 -23.93
C GLU A 145 -50.27 -46.59 -23.85
N PHE A 146 -49.37 -46.80 -24.81
CA PHE A 146 -48.41 -47.91 -24.75
C PHE A 146 -47.51 -47.82 -23.52
N LEU A 147 -46.89 -46.67 -23.27
CA LEU A 147 -45.98 -46.47 -22.13
C LEU A 147 -46.70 -46.63 -20.79
N ASP A 148 -47.94 -46.13 -20.68
CA ASP A 148 -48.79 -46.31 -19.50
C ASP A 148 -49.14 -47.80 -19.29
N GLU A 149 -49.46 -48.54 -20.35
CA GLU A 149 -49.77 -49.98 -20.29
C GLU A 149 -48.55 -50.83 -19.90
N VAL A 150 -47.35 -50.50 -20.40
CA VAL A 150 -46.11 -51.23 -20.06
C VAL A 150 -45.46 -50.73 -18.77
N GLY A 151 -45.98 -49.66 -18.16
CA GLY A 151 -45.45 -49.08 -16.92
C GLY A 151 -44.07 -48.43 -17.07
N VAL A 152 -43.81 -47.80 -18.22
CA VAL A 152 -42.53 -47.10 -18.49
C VAL A 152 -42.71 -45.61 -18.26
N GLU A 153 -42.02 -45.08 -17.24
CA GLU A 153 -41.93 -43.66 -16.95
C GLU A 153 -40.78 -43.01 -17.73
N THR A 154 -41.03 -41.84 -18.30
CA THR A 154 -40.02 -41.08 -19.05
C THR A 154 -39.23 -40.12 -18.14
N ASP A 155 -38.08 -39.63 -18.62
CA ASP A 155 -37.29 -38.63 -17.88
C ASP A 155 -38.14 -37.36 -17.61
N GLU A 156 -39.03 -37.02 -18.54
CA GLU A 156 -39.95 -35.90 -18.46
C GLU A 156 -41.00 -36.11 -17.35
N ASP A 157 -41.50 -37.35 -17.17
CA ASP A 157 -42.40 -37.72 -16.06
C ASP A 157 -41.69 -37.61 -14.70
N CYS A 158 -40.40 -37.99 -14.66
CA CYS A 158 -39.55 -37.86 -13.48
C CYS A 158 -38.98 -36.43 -13.28
N LYS A 159 -39.24 -35.49 -14.20
CA LYS A 159 -38.68 -34.13 -14.22
C LYS A 159 -37.15 -34.07 -14.18
N VAL A 160 -36.49 -35.06 -14.78
CA VAL A 160 -35.02 -35.13 -14.81
C VAL A 160 -34.51 -34.72 -16.19
N VAL A 161 -33.46 -33.91 -16.22
CA VAL A 161 -32.80 -33.48 -17.45
C VAL A 161 -31.39 -34.05 -17.48
N VAL A 162 -31.00 -34.65 -18.61
CA VAL A 162 -29.62 -35.11 -18.82
C VAL A 162 -28.68 -33.90 -18.66
N PRO A 163 -27.68 -33.96 -17.76
CA PRO A 163 -26.74 -32.87 -17.59
C PRO A 163 -26.07 -32.50 -18.91
N SER A 164 -26.08 -31.21 -19.23
CA SER A 164 -25.30 -30.64 -20.33
C SER A 164 -23.81 -30.78 -19.99
N THR A 165 -23.02 -31.17 -20.98
CA THR A 165 -21.59 -31.48 -20.82
C THR A 165 -20.82 -30.29 -20.28
#